data_AF-A0A661M5D4-F1
#
_entry.id   AF-A0A661M5D4-F1
#
_cell.length_a   1.000
_cell.length_b   1.000
_cell.length_c   1.000
_cell.angle_alpha   90.00
_cell.angle_beta   90.00
_cell.angle_gamma   90.00
#
_symmetry.space_group_name_H-M   'P 1'
#
loop_
_entity.id
_entity.type
_entity.pdbx_description
1 polymer ?
#
loop_
_entity_poly.entity_id
_entity_poly.type
_entity_poly.pdbx_seq_one_letter_code
_entity_poly.pdbx_strand_id
1 'polypeptide(L)'
;MTEGVENDSEIHAALLLYKANALRRLNLKEAARDILTKTLRRKKNRSDDLLRALWYDRALVYEDLGQHKRARSELEKPCPLQAVLCRSPGL
;
A
#
# COMPACT_ATOMS: atom_id res chain seq x y z
N MET A 1 -1.92 1.26 21.36
CA MET A 1 -0.47 1.40 21.06
C MET A 1 -0.17 1.91 19.63
N THR A 2 -1.14 2.44 18.87
CA THR A 2 -0.88 2.98 17.50
C THR A 2 -1.68 4.26 17.19
N GLU A 3 -2.19 4.94 18.21
CA GLU A 3 -2.76 6.28 18.04
C GLU A 3 -1.60 7.28 17.99
N GLY A 4 -1.58 8.13 16.96
CA GLY A 4 -0.56 9.16 16.80
C GLY A 4 0.76 8.72 16.15
N VAL A 5 0.85 7.51 15.59
CA VAL A 5 2.04 7.14 14.80
C VAL A 5 2.04 7.90 13.47
N GLU A 6 2.86 8.93 13.40
CA GLU A 6 3.10 9.66 12.17
C GLU A 6 3.92 8.80 11.19
N ASN A 7 3.58 8.92 9.90
CA ASN A 7 4.18 8.14 8.84
C ASN A 7 5.49 8.79 8.36
N ASP A 8 6.46 8.86 9.27
CA ASP A 8 7.71 9.59 9.09
C ASP A 8 8.85 8.73 8.57
N SER A 9 8.82 7.42 8.83
CA SER A 9 9.85 6.49 8.39
C SER A 9 9.26 5.24 7.72
N GLU A 10 10.12 4.47 7.07
CA GLU A 10 9.76 3.19 6.45
C GLU A 10 9.19 2.19 7.47
N ILE A 11 9.76 2.14 8.68
CA ILE A 11 9.29 1.27 9.77
C ILE A 11 7.87 1.65 10.19
N HIS A 12 7.56 2.94 10.27
CA HIS A 12 6.20 3.41 10.57
C HIS A 12 5.21 2.98 9.48
N ALA A 13 5.59 3.06 8.20
CA ALA A 13 4.76 2.59 7.11
C ALA A 13 4.52 1.07 7.15
N ALA A 14 5.55 0.28 7.49
CA ALA A 14 5.40 -1.16 7.68
C ALA A 14 4.48 -1.49 8.87
N LEU A 15 4.59 -0.78 9.99
CA LEU A 15 3.69 -0.95 11.13
C LEU A 15 2.23 -0.62 10.76
N LEU A 16 2.00 0.45 9.99
CA LEU A 16 0.67 0.83 9.52
C LEU A 16 0.09 -0.18 8.52
N LEU A 17 0.93 -0.83 7.71
CA LEU A 17 0.54 -1.95 6.86
C LEU A 17 0.02 -3.12 7.70
N TYR A 18 0.77 -3.54 8.74
CA TYR A 18 0.33 -4.59 9.66
C TYR A 18 -0.99 -4.23 10.37
N LYS A 19 -1.13 -2.97 10.81
CA LYS A 19 -2.37 -2.48 11.42
C LYS A 19 -3.56 -2.55 10.46
N ALA A 20 -3.39 -2.13 9.20
CA ALA A 20 -4.44 -2.21 8.19
C ALA A 20 -4.87 -3.66 7.92
N ASN A 21 -3.91 -4.60 7.87
CA ASN A 21 -4.20 -6.01 7.67
C ASN A 21 -4.97 -6.62 8.84
N ALA A 22 -4.61 -6.26 10.08
CA ALA A 22 -5.39 -6.67 11.25
C ALA A 22 -6.84 -6.13 11.18
N LEU A 23 -7.03 -4.86 10.83
CA LEU A 23 -8.35 -4.26 10.68
C LEU A 23 -9.18 -4.92 9.58
N ARG A 24 -8.57 -5.25 8.43
CA ARG A 24 -9.25 -5.97 7.34
C ARG A 24 -9.77 -7.33 7.81
N ARG A 25 -8.92 -8.09 8.53
CA ARG A 25 -9.30 -9.40 9.10
C ARG A 25 -10.40 -9.31 10.15
N LEU A 26 -10.50 -8.18 10.85
CA LEU A 26 -11.60 -7.88 11.78
C LEU A 26 -12.86 -7.33 11.07
N ASN A 27 -12.91 -7.39 9.73
CA ASN A 27 -14.01 -6.86 8.89
C ASN A 27 -14.18 -5.33 8.98
N LEU A 28 -13.20 -4.60 9.54
CA LEU A 28 -13.16 -3.13 9.64
C LEU A 28 -12.52 -2.52 8.39
N LYS A 29 -13.12 -2.81 7.24
CA LYS A 29 -12.57 -2.51 5.90
C LYS A 29 -12.39 -1.02 5.64
N GLU A 30 -13.32 -0.18 6.10
CA GLU A 30 -13.22 1.27 5.93
C GLU A 30 -12.04 1.86 6.72
N ALA A 31 -11.84 1.42 7.95
CA ALA A 31 -10.70 1.83 8.77
C ALA A 31 -9.37 1.37 8.14
N ALA A 32 -9.32 0.14 7.62
CA ALA A 32 -8.16 -0.37 6.89
C ALA A 32 -7.83 0.50 5.65
N ARG A 33 -8.84 0.84 4.85
CA ARG A 33 -8.72 1.72 3.68
C ARG A 33 -8.13 3.07 4.05
N ASP A 34 -8.61 3.67 5.14
CA ASP A 34 -8.22 5.01 5.56
C ASP A 34 -6.76 5.03 6.05
N ILE A 35 -6.34 3.99 6.78
CA ILE A 35 -4.92 3.84 7.19
C ILE A 35 -4.02 3.68 5.97
N LEU A 36 -4.35 2.80 5.04
CA LEU A 36 -3.54 2.60 3.83
C LEU A 36 -3.48 3.88 2.98
N THR A 37 -4.59 4.61 2.90
CA THR A 37 -4.66 5.89 2.17
C THR A 37 -3.79 6.95 2.83
N LYS A 38 -3.82 7.09 4.15
CA LYS A 38 -2.91 7.99 4.88
C LYS A 38 -1.45 7.58 4.70
N THR A 39 -1.16 6.29 4.76
CA THR A 39 0.20 5.75 4.61
C THR A 39 0.78 6.03 3.23
N LEU A 40 -0.03 5.91 2.18
CA LEU A 40 0.37 6.12 0.80
C LEU A 40 0.48 7.59 0.36
N ARG A 41 0.10 8.56 1.21
CA ARG A 41 0.28 10.01 0.92
C ARG A 41 1.75 10.41 0.88
N ARG A 42 2.57 9.77 1.70
CA ARG A 42 4.02 9.93 1.67
C ARG A 42 4.59 8.69 0.99
N LYS A 43 5.37 8.89 -0.07
CA LYS A 43 6.01 7.79 -0.82
C LYS A 43 7.53 7.92 -0.86
N LYS A 44 8.06 9.14 -0.74
CA LYS A 44 9.50 9.43 -0.72
C LYS A 44 10.19 8.61 0.38
N ASN A 45 11.38 8.09 0.06
CA ASN A 45 12.23 7.31 0.97
C ASN A 45 11.56 6.02 1.52
N ARG A 46 10.73 5.35 0.71
CA ARG A 46 10.22 4.00 1.01
C ARG A 46 10.79 3.03 0.00
N SER A 47 11.09 1.81 0.42
CA SER A 47 11.40 0.74 -0.52
C SER A 47 10.23 0.50 -1.46
N ASP A 48 10.57 0.13 -2.69
CA ASP A 48 9.59 -0.23 -3.69
C ASP A 48 8.76 -1.45 -3.27
N ASP A 49 9.36 -2.40 -2.54
CA ASP A 49 8.68 -3.56 -1.97
C ASP A 49 7.58 -3.15 -0.98
N LEU A 50 7.87 -2.18 -0.10
CA LEU A 50 6.87 -1.70 0.85
C LEU A 50 5.73 -0.96 0.15
N LEU A 51 6.04 -0.14 -0.87
CA LEU A 51 5.01 0.54 -1.66
C LEU A 51 4.12 -0.46 -2.41
N ARG A 52 4.70 -1.53 -2.96
CA ARG A 52 3.95 -2.62 -3.60
C ARG A 52 3.01 -3.32 -2.61
N ALA A 53 3.52 -3.68 -1.43
CA ALA A 53 2.73 -4.32 -0.39
C ALA A 53 1.54 -3.42 0.03
N LEU A 54 1.78 -2.11 0.19
CA LEU A 54 0.73 -1.14 0.51
C LEU A 54 -0.34 -1.01 -0.59
N TRP A 55 0.04 -1.02 -1.88
CA TRP A 55 -0.94 -1.00 -2.97
C TRP A 55 -1.73 -2.30 -3.06
N TYR A 56 -1.04 -3.45 -2.93
CA TYR A 56 -1.67 -4.76 -2.97
C TYR A 56 -2.72 -4.93 -1.87
N ASP A 57 -2.35 -4.65 -0.61
CA ASP A 57 -3.32 -4.75 0.49
C ASP A 57 -4.47 -3.75 0.35
N ARG A 58 -4.23 -2.57 -0.23
CA ARG A 58 -5.32 -1.62 -0.51
C ARG A 58 -6.24 -2.10 -1.63
N ALA A 59 -5.70 -2.79 -2.63
CA ALA A 59 -6.51 -3.42 -3.66
C ALA A 59 -7.43 -4.49 -3.06
N LEU A 60 -6.90 -5.33 -2.16
CA LEU A 60 -7.70 -6.34 -1.45
C LEU A 60 -8.79 -5.70 -0.58
N VAL A 61 -8.48 -4.60 0.11
CA VAL A 61 -9.51 -3.84 0.85
C VAL A 61 -10.60 -3.29 -0.10
N TYR A 62 -10.24 -2.84 -1.31
CA TYR A 62 -11.24 -2.41 -2.28
C TYR A 62 -12.09 -3.57 -2.83
N GLU A 63 -11.50 -4.73 -3.09
CA GLU A 63 -12.24 -5.95 -3.45
C GLU A 63 -13.24 -6.33 -2.35
N ASP A 64 -12.78 -6.33 -1.10
CA ASP A 64 -13.59 -6.61 0.09
C ASP A 64 -14.76 -5.61 0.27
N LEU A 65 -14.64 -4.40 -0.28
CA LEU A 65 -15.65 -3.34 -0.29
C LEU A 65 -16.50 -3.31 -1.59
N GLY A 66 -16.30 -4.26 -2.52
CA GLY A 66 -17.01 -4.30 -3.81
C GLY A 66 -16.56 -3.23 -4.82
N GLN A 67 -15.42 -2.58 -4.58
CA GLN A 67 -14.91 -1.47 -5.40
C GLN A 67 -13.91 -1.96 -6.46
N HIS A 68 -14.29 -2.95 -7.25
CA HIS A 68 -13.42 -3.67 -8.21
C HIS A 68 -12.67 -2.76 -9.19
N LYS A 69 -13.31 -1.68 -9.68
CA LYS A 69 -12.64 -0.71 -10.56
C LYS A 69 -11.43 -0.05 -9.89
N ARG A 70 -11.54 0.27 -8.59
CA ARG A 70 -10.46 0.89 -7.82
C ARG A 70 -9.39 -0.14 -7.46
N ALA A 71 -9.77 -1.36 -7.14
CA ALA A 71 -8.82 -2.45 -6.90
C ALA A 71 -7.92 -2.70 -8.11
N ARG A 72 -8.49 -2.83 -9.32
CA ARG A 72 -7.69 -2.97 -10.56
C ARG A 72 -6.73 -1.81 -10.77
N SER A 73 -7.19 -0.58 -10.58
CA SER A 73 -6.34 0.61 -10.72
C SER A 73 -5.18 0.64 -9.71
N GLU A 74 -5.33 0.06 -8.52
CA GLU A 74 -4.20 -0.11 -7.59
C GLU A 74 -3.18 -1.14 -8.08
N LEU A 75 -3.65 -2.26 -8.65
CA LEU A 75 -2.81 -3.35 -9.17
C LEU A 75 -2.10 -2.99 -10.48
N GLU A 76 -2.68 -2.09 -11.26
CA GLU A 76 -2.10 -1.56 -12.50
C GLU A 76 -1.01 -0.50 -12.25
N LYS A 77 -0.79 -0.08 -10.99
CA LYS A 77 0.27 0.89 -10.70
C LYS A 77 1.62 0.28 -11.05
N PRO A 78 2.46 1.03 -11.79
CA PRO A 78 3.69 0.49 -12.34
C PRO A 78 4.55 -0.07 -11.21
N CYS A 79 4.90 -1.35 -11.39
CA CYS A 79 5.87 -2.04 -10.56
C CYS A 79 7.25 -1.40 -10.84
N PRO A 80 7.97 -0.86 -9.84
CA PRO A 80 9.31 -0.31 -10.06
C PRO A 80 10.33 -1.32 -10.65
N LEU A 81 10.09 -2.62 -10.52
CA LEU A 81 10.88 -3.66 -11.20
C LEU A 81 10.74 -3.63 -12.74
N GLN A 82 9.61 -3.17 -13.30
CA GLN A 82 9.53 -2.93 -14.75
C GLN A 82 10.29 -1.67 -15.15
N ALA A 83 10.42 -0.67 -14.26
CA ALA A 83 11.23 0.51 -14.54
C ALA A 83 12.74 0.23 -14.51
N VAL A 84 13.20 -0.76 -13.73
CA VAL A 84 14.59 -1.26 -13.73
C VAL A 84 14.85 -2.17 -14.94
N LEU A 85 13.92 -3.07 -15.28
CA LEU A 85 14.07 -3.96 -16.45
C LEU A 85 13.95 -3.22 -17.80
N CYS A 86 13.12 -2.17 -17.90
CA CYS A 86 13.03 -1.33 -19.10
C CYS A 86 14.12 -0.24 -19.21
N ARG A 87 15.04 -0.13 -18.23
CA ARG A 87 16.18 0.82 -18.24
C ARG A 87 17.53 0.16 -18.51
N SER A 88 17.57 -1.04 -19.07
CA SER A 88 18.80 -1.57 -19.66
C SER A 88 18.83 -1.14 -21.13
N PRO A 89 19.62 -0.13 -21.54
CA PRO A 89 19.90 0.06 -22.96
C PRO A 89 20.72 -1.14 -23.41
N GLY A 90 20.31 -1.75 -24.52
CA GLY A 90 21.02 -2.87 -25.12
C GLY A 90 22.50 -2.54 -25.31
N LEU A 91 23.34 -3.51 -24.95
CA LEU A 91 24.73 -3.64 -25.42
C LEU A 91 24.75 -3.81 -26.94
#